data_AF-A0A0F9H5W0-F1
#
_entry.id   AF-A0A0F9H5W0-F1
#
_cell.length_a   1.000
_cell.length_b   1.000
_cell.length_c   1.000
_cell.angle_alpha   90.00
_cell.angle_beta   90.00
_cell.angle_gamma   90.00
#
_symmetry.space_group_name_H-M   'P 1'
#
loop_
_entity.id
_entity.type
_entity.pdbx_description
1 polymer ?
#
loop_
_entity_poly.entity_id
_entity_poly.type
_entity_poly.pdbx_seq_one_letter_code
_entity_poly.pdbx_strand_id
1 'polypeptide(L)' 'MTIATKLDCLTERENEVLGLISDGLSNQQIKETLFIEMRTVEHHINNVYSKLGLRDGEGGHARVLAARIHWEAGW' A
#
# COMPACT_ATOMS: atom_id res chain seq x y z
N MET A 1 -15.51 -7.21 -8.89
CA MET A 1 -14.17 -6.75 -9.33
C MET A 1 -13.17 -7.79 -8.90
N THR A 2 -12.35 -8.27 -9.82
CA THR A 2 -11.25 -9.20 -9.51
C THR A 2 -10.10 -8.43 -8.86
N ILE A 3 -9.28 -9.10 -8.04
CA ILE A 3 -8.17 -8.46 -7.30
C ILE A 3 -7.17 -7.76 -8.24
N ALA A 4 -6.87 -8.38 -9.38
CA ALA A 4 -6.05 -7.79 -10.44
C ALA A 4 -6.56 -6.41 -10.89
N THR A 5 -7.88 -6.27 -11.09
CA THR A 5 -8.50 -5.01 -11.51
C THR A 5 -8.44 -3.91 -10.45
N LYS A 6 -8.19 -4.29 -9.19
CA LYS A 6 -8.07 -3.37 -8.05
C LYS A 6 -6.65 -2.82 -7.90
N LEU A 7 -5.64 -3.53 -8.41
CA LEU A 7 -4.25 -3.04 -8.45
C LEU A 7 -3.99 -2.12 -9.65
N ASP A 8 -4.73 -2.31 -10.76
CA ASP A 8 -4.63 -1.46 -11.96
C ASP A 8 -4.95 0.02 -11.71
N CYS A 9 -5.62 0.37 -10.60
CA CYS A 9 -5.91 1.77 -10.25
C CYS A 9 -4.74 2.47 -9.53
N LEU A 10 -3.72 1.71 -9.12
CA LEU A 10 -2.52 2.22 -8.47
C LEU A 10 -1.50 2.66 -9.52
N THR A 11 -0.83 3.77 -9.24
CA THR A 11 0.36 4.19 -10.00
C THR A 11 1.51 3.22 -9.73
N GLU A 12 2.54 3.25 -10.58
CA GLU A 12 3.75 2.43 -10.39
C GLU A 12 4.36 2.62 -8.98
N ARG A 13 4.50 3.87 -8.53
CA ARG A 13 5.03 4.17 -7.20
C ARG A 13 4.13 3.69 -6.07
N GLU A 14 2.81 3.75 -6.24
CA GLU A 14 1.85 3.24 -5.26
C GLU A 14 1.86 1.71 -5.18
N ASN A 15 2.05 1.02 -6.31
CA ASN A 15 2.25 -0.42 -6.35
C ASN A 15 3.56 -0.83 -5.67
N GLU A 16 4.66 -0.11 -5.91
CA GLU A 16 5.93 -0.35 -5.22
C GLU A 16 5.79 -0.19 -3.70
N VAL A 17 5.13 0.88 -3.24
CA VAL A 17 4.84 1.10 -1.81
C VAL A 17 3.95 -0.02 -1.25
N LEU A 18 2.94 -0.48 -2.00
CA LEU A 18 2.09 -1.60 -1.58
C LEU A 18 2.89 -2.91 -1.44
N GLY A 19 3.84 -3.18 -2.34
CA GLY A 19 4.74 -4.33 -2.24
C GLY A 19 5.55 -4.30 -0.95
N LEU A 20 6.18 -3.16 -0.64
CA LEU A 20 6.97 -3.00 0.59
C LEU A 20 6.11 -3.09 1.87
N ILE A 21 4.85 -2.63 1.83
CA ILE A 21 3.90 -2.85 2.93
C ILE A 21 3.65 -4.35 3.14
N SER A 22 3.52 -5.10 2.05
CA SER A 22 3.21 -6.52 2.03
C SER A 22 4.38 -7.37 2.54
N ASP A 23 5.61 -6.91 2.27
CA ASP A 23 6.85 -7.44 2.85
C ASP A 23 7.00 -7.15 4.35
N GLY A 24 6.08 -6.37 4.94
CA GLY A 24 6.05 -6.06 6.36
C GLY A 24 7.00 -4.93 6.78
N LEU A 25 7.57 -4.18 5.84
CA LEU A 25 8.43 -3.04 6.18
C LEU A 25 7.63 -1.98 6.94
N SER A 26 8.29 -1.25 7.84
CA SER A 26 7.74 -0.05 8.48
C SER A 26 7.82 1.18 7.57
N ASN A 27 7.10 2.26 7.90
CA ASN A 27 7.19 3.51 7.12
C ASN A 27 8.61 4.08 7.05
N GLN A 28 9.40 3.91 8.13
CA GLN A 28 10.80 4.31 8.16
C GLN A 28 11.65 3.47 7.21
N GLN A 29 11.44 2.14 7.19
CA GLN A 29 12.15 1.28 6.24
C GLN A 29 11.75 1.59 4.79
N ILE A 30 10.46 1.85 4.51
CA ILE A 30 10.00 2.28 3.18
C ILE A 30 10.67 3.60 2.78
N LYS A 31 10.79 4.55 3.71
CA LYS A 31 11.50 5.81 3.50
C LYS A 31 12.94 5.57 3.05
N GLU A 32 13.64 4.69 3.76
CA GLU A 32 15.04 4.34 3.51
C GLU A 32 15.21 3.56 2.20
N THR A 33 14.31 2.60 1.91
CA THR A 33 14.32 1.81 0.67
C THR A 33 14.07 2.68 -0.56
N LEU A 34 13.13 3.63 -0.48
CA LEU A 34 12.73 4.46 -1.62
C LEU A 34 13.51 5.79 -1.71
N PHE A 35 14.35 6.11 -0.71
CA PHE A 35 15.11 7.35 -0.62
C PHE A 35 14.25 8.62 -0.76
N ILE A 36 13.07 8.64 -0.12
CA ILE A 36 12.13 9.78 -0.13
C ILE A 36 11.86 10.31 1.27
N GLU A 37 11.14 11.42 1.39
CA GLU A 37 10.75 11.97 2.69
C GLU A 37 9.62 11.19 3.35
N MET A 38 9.58 11.18 4.69
CA MET A 38 8.56 10.46 5.47
C MET A 38 7.14 10.92 5.10
N ARG A 39 6.94 12.23 4.92
CA ARG A 39 5.66 12.80 4.49
C ARG A 39 5.22 12.27 3.12
N THR A 40 6.17 12.02 2.23
CA THR A 40 5.90 11.47 0.89
C THR A 40 5.52 9.99 0.99
N VAL A 41 6.17 9.23 1.86
CA VAL A 41 5.77 7.83 2.18
C VAL A 41 4.32 7.80 2.67
N GLU A 42 3.99 8.61 3.69
CA GLU A 42 2.64 8.69 4.23
C GLU A 42 1.61 9.10 3.19
N HIS A 43 1.97 10.03 2.29
CA HIS A 43 1.11 10.43 1.19
C HIS A 43 0.80 9.26 0.25
N HIS A 44 1.81 8.52 -0.20
CA HIS A 44 1.61 7.34 -1.04
C HIS A 44 0.78 6.27 -0.35
N ILE A 45 1.06 5.97 0.93
CA ILE A 45 0.29 4.99 1.72
C ILE A 45 -1.19 5.40 1.80
N ASN A 46 -1.46 6.67 2.09
CA ASN A 46 -2.82 7.18 2.17
C ASN A 46 -3.56 7.11 0.82
N ASN A 47 -2.86 7.39 -0.28
CA ASN A 47 -3.44 7.26 -1.61
C ASN A 47 -3.73 5.80 -1.97
N VAL A 48 -2.81 4.87 -1.67
CA VAL A 48 -3.02 3.42 -1.81
C VAL A 48 -4.28 3.00 -1.06
N TYR A 49 -4.39 3.35 0.22
CA TYR A 49 -5.56 2.99 1.03
C TYR A 49 -6.85 3.61 0.47
N SER A 50 -6.82 4.86 0.02
CA SER A 50 -7.99 5.50 -0.58
C SER A 50 -8.43 4.79 -1.87
N LYS A 51 -7.48 4.47 -2.75
CA LYS A 51 -7.75 3.82 -4.04
C LYS A 51 -8.22 2.36 -3.89
N LEU A 52 -7.74 1.68 -2.85
CA LEU A 52 -8.18 0.33 -2.51
C LEU A 52 -9.48 0.30 -1.68
N GLY A 53 -10.03 1.46 -1.31
CA GLY A 53 -11.25 1.57 -0.50
C GLY A 53 -11.06 1.11 0.95
N LEU A 54 -9.86 1.29 1.50
CA LEU A 54 -9.46 0.86 2.85
C LEU A 54 -9.55 1.98 3.89
N ARG A 55 -9.89 3.21 3.49
CA ARG A 55 -9.87 4.40 4.35
C ARG A 55 -11.03 4.47 5.36
N ASP A 56 -12.10 3.70 5.12
CA ASP A 56 -13.36 3.78 5.88
C ASP A 56 -13.52 2.66 6.94
N GLY A 57 -12.49 1.83 7.15
CA GLY A 57 -12.51 0.82 8.20
C GLY A 57 -12.12 1.41 9.55
N GLU A 58 -13.06 1.51 10.50
CA GLU A 58 -12.75 1.76 11.90
C GLU A 58 -11.74 0.70 12.40
N GLY A 59 -10.57 1.14 12.85
CA GLY A 59 -9.64 0.32 13.65
C GLY A 59 -8.46 -0.28 12.89
N GLY A 60 -7.48 0.53 12.48
CA GLY A 60 -6.05 0.13 12.39
C GLY A 60 -5.63 -0.99 11.42
N HIS A 61 -6.55 -1.69 10.76
CA HIS A 61 -6.26 -2.89 9.97
C HIS A 61 -5.94 -2.62 8.49
N ALA A 62 -5.99 -1.37 8.02
CA ALA A 62 -5.77 -1.01 6.62
C ALA A 62 -4.45 -1.56 6.06
N ARG A 63 -3.38 -1.55 6.87
CA ARG A 63 -2.08 -2.11 6.48
C ARG A 63 -2.13 -3.62 6.22
N VAL A 64 -2.80 -4.36 7.10
CA VAL A 64 -2.94 -5.82 6.99
C VAL A 64 -3.82 -6.17 5.78
N LEU A 65 -4.89 -5.40 5.55
CA LEU A 65 -5.77 -5.59 4.41
C LEU A 65 -5.04 -5.28 3.09
N ALA A 66 -4.21 -4.23 3.06
CA ALA A 66 -3.37 -3.91 1.92
C ALA A 66 -2.37 -5.03 1.62
N ALA A 67 -1.65 -5.51 2.65
CA ALA A 67 -0.73 -6.65 2.53
C ALA A 67 -1.42 -7.90 1.98
N ARG A 68 -2.62 -8.21 2.48
CA ARG A 68 -3.42 -9.35 2.01
C ARG A 68 -3.82 -9.20 0.54
N ILE A 69 -4.27 -8.01 0.12
CA ILE A 69 -4.66 -7.74 -1.28
C ILE A 69 -3.48 -8.01 -2.23
N HIS A 70 -2.27 -7.61 -1.84
CA HIS A 70 -1.07 -7.85 -2.64
C HIS A 70 -0.72 -9.34 -2.72
N TRP A 71 -0.75 -10.06 -1.59
CA TRP A 71 -0.49 -11.51 -1.57
C TRP A 71 -1.51 -12.30 -2.40
N GLU A 72 -2.80 -11.93 -2.32
CA GLU A 72 -3.86 -12.56 -3.11
C GLU A 72 -3.76 -12.26 -4.62
N ALA A 73 -2.98 -11.25 -5.01
CA ALA A 73 -2.72 -10.94 -6.41
C ALA A 73 -1.65 -11.84 -7.06
N GLY A 74 -1.01 -12.72 -6.29
CA GLY A 74 -0.09 -13.75 -6.80
C GLY A 74 1.33 -13.26 -7.11
N TRP A 75 1.80 -12.23 -6.39
CA TRP A 75 3.18 -11.77 -6.41
C TRP A 75 4.00 -12.42 -5.30
#